data_AF-A0A6S6P5K0-F1
#
_entry.id   AF-A0A6S6P5K0-F1
#
_cell.length_a   1.000
_cell.length_b   1.000
_cell.length_c   1.000
_cell.angle_alpha   90.00
_cell.angle_beta   90.00
_cell.angle_gamma   90.00
#
_symmetry.space_group_name_H-M   'P 1'
#
loop_
_entity.id
_entity.type
_entity.pdbx_description
1 polymer ?
#
loop_
_entity_poly.entity_id
_entity_poly.type
_entity_poly.pdbx_seq_one_letter_code
_entity_poly.pdbx_strand_id
1 'polypeptide(L)' 'MKFVLEVNLPEDADVNGEIGRILRYWGGAMKDLTELEPGDKQDIYDSNYARVGDWHVTADTE' A
#
# COMPACT_ATOMS: atom_id res chain seq x y z
N MET A 1 1.14 3.27 16.82
CA MET A 1 1.37 2.38 15.66
C MET A 1 1.29 3.22 14.42
N LYS A 2 2.29 3.15 13.55
CA LYS A 2 2.37 3.97 12.33
C LYS A 2 2.24 3.09 11.10
N PHE A 3 1.20 3.33 10.31
CA PHE A 3 1.02 2.75 8.99
C PHE A 3 1.63 3.67 7.93
N VAL A 4 2.43 3.10 7.02
CA VAL A 4 3.02 3.81 5.89
C VAL A 4 2.64 3.06 4.62
N LEU A 5 2.17 3.80 3.61
CA LEU A 5 2.05 3.33 2.23
C LEU A 5 3.01 4.17 1.40
N GLU A 6 4.01 3.53 0.83
CA GLU A 6 5.00 4.17 -0.03
C GLU A 6 4.97 3.51 -1.39
N VAL A 7 4.77 4.32 -2.43
CA VAL A 7 4.68 3.85 -3.82
C VAL A 7 5.46 4.78 -4.74
N ASN A 8 6.18 4.19 -5.67
CA ASN A 8 6.89 4.85 -6.74
C ASN A 8 6.19 4.51 -8.06
N LEU A 9 5.53 5.50 -8.64
CA LEU A 9 4.80 5.34 -9.90
C LEU A 9 5.63 5.87 -11.07
N PRO A 10 5.54 5.24 -12.26
CA PRO A 10 6.18 5.75 -13.46
C PRO A 10 5.75 7.17 -13.82
N GLU A 11 6.63 7.97 -14.40
CA GLU A 11 6.34 9.37 -14.80
C GLU A 11 5.25 9.48 -15.87
N ASP A 12 5.10 8.44 -16.70
CA ASP A 12 4.13 8.37 -17.79
C ASP A 12 2.80 7.71 -17.37
N ALA A 13 2.64 7.32 -16.09
CA ALA A 13 1.42 6.73 -15.57
C ALA A 13 0.32 7.76 -15.31
N ASP A 14 -0.95 7.32 -15.37
CA ASP A 14 -2.05 8.06 -14.76
C ASP A 14 -1.95 7.96 -13.23
N VAL A 15 -1.17 8.86 -12.63
CA VAL A 15 -0.86 8.88 -11.20
C VAL A 15 -2.13 8.86 -10.34
N ASN A 16 -3.13 9.69 -10.68
CA ASN A 16 -4.36 9.77 -9.90
C ASN A 16 -5.18 8.49 -10.02
N GLY A 17 -5.28 7.93 -11.22
CA GLY A 17 -5.95 6.66 -11.48
C GLY A 17 -5.30 5.51 -10.71
N GLU A 18 -3.96 5.41 -10.76
CA GLU A 18 -3.23 4.34 -10.07
C GLU A 18 -3.31 4.46 -8.55
N ILE A 19 -3.13 5.66 -7.97
CA ILE A 19 -3.29 5.86 -6.53
C ILE A 19 -4.71 5.50 -6.08
N GLY A 20 -5.74 5.96 -6.81
CA GLY A 20 -7.13 5.63 -6.51
C GLY A 20 -7.39 4.12 -6.55
N ARG A 21 -6.84 3.42 -7.54
CA ARG A 21 -6.93 1.97 -7.69
C ARG A 21 -6.25 1.24 -6.53
N ILE A 22 -5.01 1.61 -6.22
CA ILE A 22 -4.22 1.07 -5.10
C ILE A 22 -5.01 1.19 -3.80
N LEU A 23 -5.48 2.40 -3.47
CA LEU A 23 -6.25 2.64 -2.24
C LEU A 23 -7.56 1.83 -2.20
N ARG A 24 -8.26 1.69 -3.33
CA ARG A 24 -9.51 0.92 -3.40
C ARG A 24 -9.29 -0.58 -3.19
N TYR A 25 -8.30 -1.17 -3.86
CA TYR A 25 -8.02 -2.60 -3.72
C TYR A 25 -7.40 -2.94 -2.38
N TRP A 26 -6.38 -2.20 -1.95
CA TRP A 26 -5.72 -2.45 -0.67
C TRP A 26 -6.61 -2.12 0.52
N GLY A 27 -7.35 -1.01 0.47
CA GLY A 27 -8.37 -0.71 1.48
C GLY A 27 -9.49 -1.76 1.53
N GLY A 28 -9.74 -2.46 0.42
CA GLY A 28 -10.61 -3.64 0.38
C GLY A 28 -9.98 -4.84 1.10
N ALA A 29 -8.76 -5.22 0.71
CA ALA A 29 -8.04 -6.35 1.27
C ALA A 29 -7.76 -6.23 2.78
N MET A 30 -7.56 -5.01 3.29
CA MET A 30 -7.39 -4.77 4.72
C MET A 30 -8.61 -5.17 5.56
N LYS A 31 -9.81 -5.27 4.98
CA LYS A 31 -10.99 -5.76 5.71
C LYS A 31 -10.90 -7.24 6.05
N ASP A 32 -10.05 -7.98 5.33
CA ASP A 32 -9.83 -9.41 5.55
C ASP A 32 -8.69 -9.66 6.55
N LEU A 33 -7.91 -8.62 6.91
CA LEU A 33 -6.94 -8.69 8.00
C LEU A 33 -7.69 -8.69 9.34
N THR A 34 -7.42 -9.69 10.17
CA THR A 34 -8.09 -9.83 11.48
C THR A 34 -7.54 -8.83 12.50
N GLU A 35 -6.23 -8.60 12.50
CA GLU A 35 -5.55 -7.59 13.30
C GLU A 35 -4.37 -7.04 12.50
N LEU A 36 -4.03 -5.78 12.73
CA LEU A 36 -2.90 -5.10 12.10
C LEU A 36 -1.85 -4.85 13.18
N GLU A 37 -0.67 -5.46 13.03
CA GLU A 37 0.39 -5.49 14.04
C GLU A 37 1.68 -4.81 13.54
N PRO A 38 2.49 -4.24 14.44
CA PRO A 38 3.85 -3.81 14.10
C PRO A 38 4.68 -4.95 13.49
N GLY A 39 5.25 -4.71 12.32
CA GLY A 39 5.97 -5.71 11.52
C GLY A 39 5.18 -6.21 10.31
N ASP A 40 3.87 -6.01 10.28
CA ASP A 40 3.06 -6.30 9.11
C ASP A 40 3.48 -5.46 7.92
N LYS A 41 3.51 -6.09 6.75
CA LYS A 41 3.85 -5.44 5.49
C LYS A 41 3.34 -6.22 4.29
N GLN A 42 3.15 -5.52 3.18
CA GLN A 42 2.81 -6.17 1.92
C GLN A 42 3.23 -5.32 0.72
N ASP A 43 3.68 -5.98 -0.33
CA ASP A 43 4.03 -5.33 -1.59
C ASP A 43 2.79 -4.80 -2.32
N ILE A 44 2.94 -3.63 -2.95
CA ILE A 44 1.95 -2.98 -3.80
C ILE A 44 2.34 -3.19 -5.26
N TYR A 45 1.34 -3.49 -6.09
CA TYR A 45 1.49 -3.67 -7.52
C TYR A 45 0.60 -2.70 -8.31
N ASP A 46 1.12 -2.21 -9.43
CA ASP A 46 0.36 -1.40 -10.39
C ASP A 46 -0.65 -2.25 -11.18
N SER A 47 -1.36 -1.63 -12.12
CA SER A 47 -2.33 -2.32 -12.98
C SER A 47 -1.69 -3.32 -13.95
N ASN A 48 -0.39 -3.22 -14.20
CA ASN A 48 0.40 -4.13 -15.02
C ASN A 48 1.06 -5.25 -14.21
N TYR A 49 0.72 -5.37 -12.91
CA TYR A 49 1.34 -6.31 -11.98
C TYR A 49 2.84 -6.08 -11.75
N ALA A 50 3.34 -4.87 -12.00
CA ALA A 50 4.68 -4.46 -11.60
C ALA A 50 4.69 -4.01 -10.14
N ARG A 51 5.69 -4.44 -9.36
CA ARG A 51 5.85 -3.99 -7.97
C ARG A 51 6.20 -2.50 -7.96
N VAL A 52 5.40 -1.70 -7.28
CA VAL A 52 5.59 -0.23 -7.18
C VAL A 52 5.91 0.24 -5.77
N GLY A 53 5.81 -0.62 -4.76
CA GLY A 53 6.12 -0.23 -3.39
C GLY A 53 5.63 -1.25 -2.38
N ASP A 54 5.40 -0.79 -1.17
CA ASP A 54 4.82 -1.58 -0.08
C ASP A 54 4.00 -0.69 0.86
N TRP A 55 3.12 -1.33 1.62
CA TRP A 55 2.74 -0.78 2.90
C TRP A 55 3.43 -1.55 4.02
N HIS A 56 3.69 -0.87 5.13
CA HIS A 56 4.22 -1.48 6.34
C HIS A 56 3.73 -0.78 7.60
N VAL A 57 3.76 -1.51 8.70
CA VAL A 57 3.37 -1.03 10.03
C VAL A 57 4.55 -1.08 10.96
N THR A 58 4.81 0.04 11.62
CA THR A 58 5.86 0.18 12.63
C THR A 58 5.23 0.44 13.99
N ALA A 59 5.96 0.05 15.04
CA ALA A 59 5.64 0.51 16.38
C ALA A 59 5.70 2.05 16.40
N ASP A 60 4.83 2.70 17.17
CA ASP A 60 5.02 4.14 17.40
C ASP A 60 6.26 4.29 18.27
N THR A 61 7.33 4.80 17.68
CA THR A 61 8.39 5.47 18.40
C THR A 61 8.09 6.96 18.30
N GLU A 62 7.57 7.55 19.38
CA GLU A 62 7.47 9.01 19.55
C GLU A 62 8.75 9.73 19.14
#